data_AF-A0A6A1W2C2-F1
#
_entry.id   AF-A0A6A1W2C2-F1
#
_cell.length_a   1.000
_cell.length_b   1.000
_cell.length_c   1.000
_cell.angle_alpha   90.00
_cell.angle_beta   90.00
_cell.angle_gamma   90.00
#
_symmetry.space_group_name_H-M   'P 1'
#
loop_
_entity.id
_entity.type
_entity.pdbx_description
1 polymer ?
#
loop_
_entity_poly.entity_id
_entity_poly.type
_entity_poly.pdbx_seq_one_letter_code
_entity_poly.pdbx_strand_id
1 'polypeptide(L)'
;MAPEYMSAGASKKSDVYSFGVVALEIATGRRSTYTREKDSELGLVHWVWNLYGRGDLLSAIDGKLQMDYDEKQVECLMIVGLLCAHPDRNLRPSIGEAIQFLKLKATIPNLPTQMPVPMYPVPIPSVSRGSISTTSLQDGRL
;
A
#
# COMPACT_ATOMS: atom_id res chain seq x y z
N MET A 1 0.73 -2.42 -9.04
CA MET A 1 1.59 -3.61 -9.20
C MET A 1 2.35 -3.86 -7.90
N ALA A 2 2.80 -5.08 -7.64
CA ALA A 2 3.61 -5.39 -6.46
C ALA A 2 4.94 -4.60 -6.51
N PRO A 3 5.44 -4.07 -5.37
CA PRO A 3 6.63 -3.22 -5.39
C PRO A 3 7.89 -3.92 -5.89
N GLU A 4 8.03 -5.22 -5.62
CA GLU A 4 9.16 -6.03 -6.07
C GLU A 4 9.05 -6.51 -7.53
N TYR A 5 7.94 -6.26 -8.22
CA TYR A 5 7.73 -6.77 -9.57
C TYR A 5 8.78 -6.26 -10.56
N MET A 6 9.19 -5.00 -10.42
CA MET A 6 10.21 -4.40 -11.30
C MET A 6 11.60 -5.02 -11.11
N SER A 7 11.91 -5.53 -9.91
CA SER A 7 13.23 -6.10 -9.60
C SER A 7 13.28 -7.62 -9.72
N ALA A 8 12.19 -8.32 -9.41
CA ALA A 8 12.14 -9.79 -9.34
C ALA A 8 11.20 -10.44 -10.36
N GLY A 9 10.44 -9.66 -11.13
CA GLY A 9 9.47 -10.17 -12.09
C GLY A 9 8.22 -10.78 -11.44
N ALA A 10 7.45 -11.50 -12.26
CA ALA A 10 6.22 -12.15 -11.83
C ALA A 10 6.48 -13.34 -10.90
N SER A 11 5.65 -13.47 -9.87
CA SER A 11 5.66 -14.58 -8.93
C SER A 11 4.28 -14.82 -8.33
N LYS A 12 4.07 -15.98 -7.71
CA LYS A 12 2.85 -16.26 -6.93
C LYS A 12 2.54 -15.15 -5.92
N LYS A 13 3.57 -14.53 -5.32
CA LYS A 13 3.41 -13.45 -4.33
C LYS A 13 3.04 -12.11 -4.97
N SER A 14 3.51 -11.81 -6.18
CA SER A 14 3.07 -10.61 -6.91
C SER A 14 1.64 -10.73 -7.42
N ASP A 15 1.21 -11.96 -7.75
CA ASP A 15 -0.18 -12.25 -8.12
C ASP A 15 -1.10 -12.06 -6.91
N VAL A 16 -0.70 -12.55 -5.73
CA VAL A 16 -1.42 -12.30 -4.46
C VAL A 16 -1.52 -10.82 -4.14
N TYR A 17 -0.46 -10.03 -4.37
CA TYR A 17 -0.53 -8.58 -4.21
C TYR A 17 -1.59 -7.96 -5.12
N SER A 18 -1.59 -8.35 -6.40
CA SER A 18 -2.54 -7.82 -7.39
C SER A 18 -3.98 -8.22 -7.05
N PHE A 19 -4.18 -9.44 -6.56
CA PHE A 19 -5.46 -9.87 -5.98
C PHE A 19 -5.90 -8.98 -4.81
N GLY A 20 -4.98 -8.66 -3.89
CA GLY A 20 -5.25 -7.76 -2.77
C GLY A 20 -5.70 -6.37 -3.23
N VAL A 21 -5.02 -5.80 -4.23
CA VAL A 21 -5.43 -4.52 -4.83
C VAL A 21 -6.84 -4.61 -5.41
N VAL A 22 -7.14 -5.65 -6.20
CA VAL A 22 -8.48 -5.83 -6.79
C VAL A 22 -9.56 -6.01 -5.72
N ALA A 23 -9.28 -6.74 -4.63
CA ALA A 23 -10.21 -6.87 -3.51
C ALA A 23 -10.56 -5.50 -2.90
N LEU A 24 -9.57 -4.61 -2.76
CA LEU A 24 -9.79 -3.24 -2.29
C LEU A 24 -10.54 -2.39 -3.33
N GLU A 25 -10.26 -2.55 -4.62
CA GLU A 25 -11.01 -1.86 -5.68
C GLU A 25 -12.49 -2.27 -5.67
N ILE A 26 -12.79 -3.56 -5.45
CA ILE A 26 -14.16 -4.07 -5.34
C ILE A 26 -14.86 -3.47 -4.12
N ALA A 27 -14.22 -3.46 -2.95
CA ALA A 27 -14.83 -2.96 -1.72
C ALA A 27 -15.09 -1.44 -1.76
N THR A 28 -14.18 -0.70 -2.39
CA THR A 28 -14.20 0.78 -2.37
C THR A 28 -14.83 1.41 -3.60
N GLY A 29 -15.00 0.66 -4.68
CA GLY A 29 -15.44 1.19 -5.98
C GLY A 29 -14.44 2.15 -6.63
N ARG A 30 -13.23 2.29 -6.06
CA ARG A 30 -12.18 3.20 -6.51
C ARG A 30 -11.12 2.44 -7.30
N ARG A 31 -10.60 3.05 -8.37
CA ARG A 31 -9.50 2.47 -9.15
C ARG A 31 -8.16 2.76 -8.50
N SER A 32 -7.27 1.77 -8.46
CA SER A 32 -5.94 1.87 -7.86
C SER A 32 -5.01 2.84 -8.59
N THR A 33 -5.25 3.11 -9.88
CA THR A 33 -4.37 3.91 -10.75
C THR A 33 -4.86 5.33 -10.99
N TYR A 34 -6.04 5.69 -10.48
CA TYR A 34 -6.64 6.98 -10.75
C TYR A 34 -7.48 7.45 -9.57
N THR A 35 -7.04 8.52 -8.93
CA THR A 35 -7.84 9.20 -7.93
C THR A 35 -7.65 10.70 -8.12
N ARG A 36 -8.76 11.42 -8.35
CA ARG A 36 -8.81 12.87 -8.56
C ARG A 36 -8.78 13.65 -7.24
N GLU A 37 -8.78 12.94 -6.11
CA GLU A 37 -8.83 13.50 -4.75
C GLU A 37 -7.40 13.74 -4.22
N LYS A 38 -7.20 14.87 -3.53
CA LYS A 38 -5.91 15.26 -2.92
C LYS A 38 -5.39 14.22 -1.91
N ASP A 39 -6.26 13.43 -1.30
CA ASP A 39 -5.90 12.44 -0.27
C ASP A 39 -5.30 11.13 -0.82
N SER A 40 -5.08 11.07 -2.13
CA SER A 40 -4.73 9.86 -2.88
C SER A 40 -3.32 9.86 -3.45
N GLU A 41 -2.51 10.85 -3.08
CA GLU A 41 -1.11 10.97 -3.53
C GLU A 41 -0.29 9.70 -3.19
N LEU A 42 -0.75 8.93 -2.19
CA LEU A 42 -0.10 7.72 -1.68
C LEU A 42 -0.68 6.40 -2.25
N GLY A 43 -1.70 6.46 -3.12
CA GLY A 43 -2.33 5.30 -3.76
C GLY A 43 -3.38 4.56 -2.91
N LEU A 44 -4.21 3.74 -3.57
CA LEU A 44 -5.38 3.06 -2.96
C LEU A 44 -5.03 2.24 -1.71
N VAL A 45 -4.00 1.39 -1.80
CA VAL A 45 -3.59 0.52 -0.69
C VAL A 45 -3.21 1.34 0.54
N HIS A 46 -2.42 2.40 0.36
CA HIS A 46 -1.98 3.25 1.46
C HIS A 46 -3.16 4.00 2.10
N TRP A 47 -4.06 4.54 1.29
CA TRP A 47 -5.26 5.22 1.76
C TRP A 47 -6.16 4.31 2.60
N VAL A 48 -6.44 3.09 2.13
CA VAL A 48 -7.22 2.11 2.90
C VAL A 48 -6.49 1.69 4.18
N TRP A 49 -5.16 1.54 4.14
CA TRP A 49 -4.37 1.22 5.34
C TRP A 49 -4.45 2.32 6.40
N ASN A 50 -4.46 3.59 6.00
CA ASN A 50 -4.63 4.72 6.93
C ASN A 50 -6.03 4.72 7.56
N LEU A 51 -7.06 4.29 6.84
CA LEU A 51 -8.40 4.11 7.41
C LEU A 51 -8.44 2.94 8.39
N TYR A 52 -7.82 1.81 8.04
CA TYR A 52 -7.64 0.67 8.95
C TYR A 52 -6.96 1.10 10.27
N GLY A 53 -5.84 1.82 10.18
CA GLY A 53 -5.09 2.30 11.35
C GLY A 53 -5.86 3.24 12.27
N ARG A 54 -6.85 3.96 11.73
CA ARG A 54 -7.74 4.86 12.47
C ARG A 54 -9.01 4.18 12.99
N GLY A 55 -9.25 2.92 12.63
CA GLY A 55 -10.49 2.22 12.95
C GLY A 55 -11.70 2.71 12.14
N ASP A 56 -11.46 3.31 10.97
CA ASP A 56 -12.50 3.91 10.12
C ASP A 56 -12.60 3.20 8.76
N LEU A 57 -12.43 1.88 8.74
CA LEU A 57 -12.34 1.12 7.50
C LEU A 57 -13.63 1.17 6.67
N LEU A 58 -14.79 1.19 7.33
CA LEU A 58 -16.10 1.18 6.70
C LEU A 58 -16.41 2.48 5.93
N SER A 59 -15.72 3.60 6.22
CA SER A 59 -15.89 4.84 5.46
C SER A 59 -15.31 4.76 4.05
N ALA A 60 -14.52 3.73 3.75
CA ALA A 60 -13.95 3.51 2.43
C ALA A 60 -14.92 2.81 1.45
N ILE A 61 -16.03 2.25 1.94
CA ILE A 61 -16.92 1.38 1.15
C ILE A 61 -17.56 2.16 -0.01
N ASP A 62 -17.74 1.50 -1.16
CA ASP A 62 -18.41 2.09 -2.31
C ASP A 62 -19.81 2.60 -1.94
N GLY A 63 -20.00 3.91 -1.98
CA GLY A 63 -21.28 4.55 -1.71
C GLY A 63 -22.41 4.11 -2.64
N LYS A 64 -22.09 3.51 -3.79
CA LYS A 64 -23.09 2.93 -4.71
C LYS A 64 -23.76 1.67 -4.14
N LEU A 65 -23.17 1.03 -3.13
CA LEU A 65 -23.79 -0.11 -2.46
C LEU A 65 -24.96 0.29 -1.57
N GLN A 66 -25.17 1.58 -1.26
CA GLN A 66 -26.35 2.08 -0.53
C GLN A 66 -26.69 1.30 0.76
N MET A 67 -25.67 0.84 1.49
CA MET A 67 -25.80 0.00 2.70
C MET A 67 -26.36 -1.41 2.46
N ASP A 68 -26.42 -1.87 1.21
CA ASP A 68 -26.74 -3.25 0.83
C ASP A 68 -25.48 -4.13 0.88
N TYR A 69 -24.94 -4.32 2.08
CA TYR A 69 -23.80 -5.19 2.32
C TYR A 69 -23.77 -5.70 3.78
N ASP A 70 -23.11 -6.83 3.99
CA ASP A 70 -22.77 -7.31 5.33
C ASP A 70 -21.45 -6.66 5.79
N GLU A 71 -21.51 -5.87 6.86
CA GLU A 71 -20.35 -5.14 7.40
C GLU A 71 -19.17 -6.07 7.72
N LYS A 72 -19.43 -7.25 8.29
CA LYS A 72 -18.37 -8.21 8.65
C LYS A 72 -17.71 -8.80 7.42
N GLN A 73 -18.49 -9.07 6.37
CA GLN A 73 -17.95 -9.60 5.11
C GLN A 73 -17.10 -8.55 4.38
N VAL A 74 -17.55 -7.30 4.32
CA VAL A 74 -16.80 -6.22 3.67
C VAL A 74 -15.55 -5.87 4.48
N GLU A 75 -15.66 -5.78 5.80
CA GLU A 75 -14.49 -5.58 6.68
C GLU A 75 -13.47 -6.72 6.49
N CYS A 76 -13.92 -7.98 6.50
CA CYS A 76 -13.06 -9.13 6.21
C CYS A 76 -12.39 -9.02 4.84
N LEU A 77 -13.14 -8.70 3.78
CA LEU A 77 -12.62 -8.51 2.43
C LEU A 77 -11.52 -7.45 2.40
N MET A 78 -11.74 -6.32 3.08
CA MET A 78 -10.79 -5.22 3.11
C MET A 78 -9.51 -5.56 3.90
N ILE A 79 -9.64 -6.21 5.07
CA ILE A 79 -8.47 -6.63 5.85
C ILE A 79 -7.66 -7.69 5.09
N VAL A 80 -8.32 -8.67 4.46
CA VAL A 80 -7.64 -9.66 3.61
C VAL A 80 -6.99 -8.98 2.40
N GLY A 81 -7.65 -7.97 1.81
CA GLY A 81 -7.12 -7.15 0.73
C GLY A 81 -5.81 -6.47 1.13
N LEU A 82 -5.77 -5.82 2.29
CA LEU A 82 -4.57 -5.19 2.85
C LEU A 82 -3.46 -6.22 3.14
N LEU A 83 -3.80 -7.36 3.71
CA LEU A 83 -2.83 -8.43 4.01
C LEU A 83 -2.23 -9.02 2.72
N CYS A 84 -3.04 -9.21 1.69
CA CYS A 84 -2.58 -9.64 0.37
C CYS A 84 -1.71 -8.57 -0.30
N ALA A 85 -2.05 -7.29 -0.14
CA ALA A 85 -1.33 -6.13 -0.65
C ALA A 85 -0.18 -5.66 0.27
N HIS A 86 0.28 -6.51 1.19
CA HIS A 86 1.36 -6.16 2.11
C HIS A 86 2.65 -5.82 1.34
N PRO A 87 3.38 -4.74 1.68
CA PRO A 87 4.63 -4.36 1.01
C PRO A 87 5.68 -5.48 1.03
N ASP A 88 5.90 -6.09 2.19
CA ASP A 88 6.72 -7.29 2.33
C ASP A 88 6.01 -8.52 1.75
N ARG A 89 6.58 -9.10 0.70
CA ARG A 89 6.09 -10.31 0.04
C ARG A 89 6.04 -11.55 0.94
N ASN A 90 6.83 -11.60 2.01
CA ASN A 90 6.89 -12.73 2.93
C ASN A 90 5.71 -12.73 3.91
N LEU A 91 5.15 -11.55 4.20
CA LEU A 91 4.01 -11.38 5.08
C LEU A 91 2.66 -11.56 4.36
N ARG A 92 2.67 -11.59 3.02
CA ARG A 92 1.47 -11.93 2.24
C ARG A 92 1.10 -13.39 2.47
N PRO A 93 -0.19 -13.75 2.62
CA PRO A 93 -0.61 -15.14 2.73
C PRO A 93 -0.41 -15.88 1.40
N SER A 94 -0.60 -17.20 1.41
CA SER A 94 -0.93 -17.93 0.19
C SER A 94 -2.36 -17.60 -0.25
N ILE A 95 -2.66 -17.79 -1.53
CA ILE A 95 -4.04 -17.59 -2.02
C ILE A 95 -5.03 -18.56 -1.35
N GLY A 96 -4.58 -19.76 -0.97
CA GLY A 96 -5.40 -20.71 -0.23
C GLY A 96 -5.80 -20.21 1.15
N GLU A 97 -4.85 -19.64 1.91
CA GLU A 97 -5.12 -19.02 3.22
C GLU A 97 -6.04 -17.81 3.08
N ALA A 98 -5.79 -16.94 2.10
CA ALA A 98 -6.66 -15.79 1.82
C ALA A 98 -8.11 -16.22 1.57
N ILE A 99 -8.33 -17.30 0.82
CA ILE A 99 -9.68 -17.87 0.60
C ILE A 99 -10.30 -18.40 1.89
N GLN A 100 -9.51 -19.01 2.80
CA GLN A 100 -10.04 -19.46 4.09
C GLN A 100 -10.47 -18.29 4.97
N PHE A 101 -9.71 -17.19 4.98
CA PHE A 101 -10.07 -15.97 5.67
C PHE A 101 -11.36 -15.36 5.10
N LEU A 102 -11.47 -15.24 3.78
CA LEU A 102 -12.67 -14.71 3.11
C LEU A 102 -13.91 -15.57 3.35
N LYS A 103 -13.74 -16.88 3.51
CA LYS A 103 -14.83 -17.79 3.88
C LYS A 103 -15.17 -17.76 5.38
N LEU A 104 -14.49 -16.92 6.17
CA LEU A 104 -14.60 -16.84 7.62
C LEU A 104 -14.33 -18.20 8.31
N LYS A 105 -13.48 -19.03 7.69
CA LYS A 105 -13.11 -20.37 8.17
C LYS A 105 -11.79 -20.39 8.95
N ALA A 106 -11.07 -19.27 8.97
CA ALA A 106 -9.82 -19.10 9.69
C ALA A 106 -9.73 -17.68 10.25
N THR A 107 -8.98 -17.52 11.33
CA THR A 107 -8.74 -16.22 11.97
C THR A 107 -7.70 -15.43 11.18
N ILE A 108 -8.00 -14.18 10.86
CA ILE A 108 -7.09 -13.27 10.17
C ILE A 108 -5.99 -12.84 11.16
N PRO A 109 -4.70 -12.88 10.78
CA PRO A 109 -3.64 -12.33 11.62
C PRO A 109 -3.80 -10.80 11.78
N ASN A 110 -3.39 -10.27 12.93
CA ASN A 110 -3.41 -8.82 13.15
C ASN A 110 -2.46 -8.12 12.18
N LEU A 111 -2.99 -7.13 11.46
CA LEU A 111 -2.23 -6.28 10.57
C LEU A 111 -1.67 -5.08 11.38
N PRO A 112 -0.45 -4.60 11.10
CA PRO A 112 0.03 -3.39 11.75
C PRO A 112 -0.87 -2.19 11.42
N THR A 113 -1.14 -1.33 12.41
CA THR A 113 -1.99 -0.14 12.25
C THR A 113 -1.36 0.93 11.37
N GLN A 114 -0.05 0.87 11.12
CA GLN A 114 0.64 1.71 10.15
C GLN A 114 1.19 0.84 9.02
N MET A 115 1.06 1.33 7.78
CA MET A 115 1.62 0.65 6.62
C MET A 115 3.15 0.63 6.73
N PRO A 116 3.80 -0.55 6.67
CA PRO A 116 5.25 -0.61 6.67
C PRO A 116 5.84 0.11 5.45
N VAL A 117 6.90 0.88 5.66
CA VAL A 117 7.65 1.46 4.53
C VAL A 117 8.24 0.30 3.72
N PRO A 118 8.00 0.24 2.40
CA PRO A 118 8.60 -0.79 1.59
C PRO A 118 10.14 -0.70 1.67
N MET A 119 10.79 -1.71 2.25
CA MET A 119 12.25 -1.84 2.18
C MET A 119 12.64 -2.35 0.79
N TYR A 120 12.74 -1.45 -0.18
CA TYR A 120 13.62 -1.67 -1.32
C TYR A 120 14.92 -0.88 -1.07
N PRO A 121 16.11 -1.47 -1.30
CA PRO A 121 17.32 -0.67 -1.40
C PRO A 121 17.14 0.24 -2.61
N VAL A 122 16.81 1.51 -2.34
CA VAL A 122 16.91 2.56 -3.35
C VAL A 122 18.40 2.68 -3.66
N PRO A 123 18.86 2.50 -4.90
CA PRO A 123 20.22 2.88 -5.27
C PRO A 123 20.35 4.38 -4.99
N ILE A 124 21.04 4.73 -3.92
CA ILE A 124 21.34 6.13 -3.62
C ILE A 124 22.23 6.59 -4.78
N PRO A 125 21.85 7.58 -5.60
CA PRO A 125 22.80 8.16 -6.53
C PRO A 125 23.94 8.71 -5.69
N SER A 126 25.14 8.17 -5.89
CA SER A 126 26.34 8.60 -5.20
C SER A 126 26.47 10.11 -5.34
N VAL A 127 26.25 10.84 -4.24
CA VAL A 127 26.54 12.27 -4.18
C VAL A 127 28.05 12.38 -4.27
N SER A 128 28.56 12.65 -5.47
CA SER A 128 29.94 13.08 -5.65
C SER A 128 30.13 14.34 -4.82
N ARG A 129 30.94 14.21 -3.76
CA ARG A 129 31.39 15.34 -2.92
C ARG A 129 32.27 16.24 -3.79
N GLY A 130 31.64 17.20 -4.47
CA GLY A 130 32.32 18.34 -5.09
C GLY A 130 32.65 19.35 -4.01
N SER A 131 33.94 19.57 -3.78
CA SER A 131 34.52 20.45 -2.77
C SER A 131 34.03 21.90 -2.85
N ILE A 132 33.79 22.48 -1.68
CA ILE A 132 33.53 23.91 -1.48
C ILE A 132 34.82 24.67 -1.82
N SER A 133 34.77 25.52 -2.84
CA SER A 133 35.79 26.55 -3.09
C SER A 133 35.26 27.89 -2.58
N THR A 134 35.65 28.26 -1.36
CA THR A 134 35.55 29.63 -0.85
C THR A 134 36.64 30.47 -1.52
N THR A 135 36.27 31.42 -2.36
CA THR A 135 37.18 32.53 -2.74
C THR A 135 36.69 33.81 -2.08
N SER A 136 37.46 34.24 -1.08
CA SER A 136 37.37 35.50 -0.36
C SER A 136 37.57 36.69 -1.30
N LEU A 137 36.61 37.61 -1.32
CA LEU A 137 36.74 38.97 -1.86
C LEU A 137 37.61 39.78 -0.89
N GLN A 138 38.79 40.21 -1.33
CA GLN A 138 39.53 41.31 -0.71
C GLN A 138 39.29 42.58 -1.52
N ASP A 139 38.70 43.55 -0.84
CA ASP A 139 38.53 44.94 -1.26
C ASP A 139 39.71 45.75 -0.68
N GLY A 140 40.32 46.66 -1.46
CA GLY A 140 41.46 47.46 -1.00
C GLY A 140 42.13 48.34 -2.05
N ARG A 141 41.67 49.61 -2.12
CA ARG A 141 42.26 50.79 -2.81
C ARG A 141 43.80 50.90 -2.71
N LEU A 142 44.44 51.33 -3.80
CA LEU A 142 44.91 52.70 -4.07
C LEU A 142 45.19 52.88 -5.56
#